data_AF-A0AA95MI75-F1
#
_entry.id   AF-A0AA95MI75-F1
#
_cell.length_a   1.000
_cell.length_b   1.000
_cell.length_c   1.000
_cell.angle_alpha   90.00
_cell.angle_beta   90.00
_cell.angle_gamma   90.00
#
_symmetry.space_group_name_H-M   'P 1'
#
loop_
_entity.id
_entity.type
_entity.pdbx_description
1 polymer ?
#
loop_
_entity_poly.entity_id
_entity_poly.type
_entity_poly.pdbx_seq_one_letter_code
_entity_poly.pdbx_strand_id
1 'polypeptide(L)'
;MVKFCTNCGKELKIGQVFCNGCGTKVGGQRTEYPGNVSATERTSFVKQTKNKQNRNLLITVFSIVGVLALLVGAYFIVTGLKETKPQAVSYDVTSGAKESGGDLVKADTKKKEQAAENDENSIINDYTRKLNSLIINASGSDISLGKWDITNRNGTLFLEANKIPSRNLTRIFDLYDSGELSPLKDWAKEVYFIADDLSGKLKSKWDIEVGNGCVSDYPITLSQADLMAYSGSCGYSIPVLSGSDKRSLSLLIHSKVFGSSENTTVSVTDDFILPNSDVRRLTESEITSLSLEELGLARNEIFARHGHVFTKEELRVYFEQKSWYFPDAAYTDTLSPIEKYNVDLIKSREESLK
;
A
#
# COMPACT_ATOMS: atom_id res chain seq x y z
N MET A 1 3.46 38.77 -15.96
CA MET A 1 2.28 38.39 -16.79
C MET A 1 1.26 37.79 -15.84
N VAL A 2 0.08 38.41 -15.72
CA VAL A 2 -1.01 37.88 -14.90
C VAL A 2 -1.60 36.67 -15.63
N LYS A 3 -1.74 35.53 -14.97
CA LYS A 3 -2.35 34.32 -15.54
C LYS A 3 -3.80 34.22 -15.07
N PHE A 4 -4.68 33.69 -15.91
CA PHE A 4 -6.09 33.47 -15.58
C PHE A 4 -6.42 32.00 -15.75
N CYS A 5 -7.35 31.48 -14.94
CA CYS A 5 -7.85 30.13 -15.05
C CYS A 5 -8.58 29.95 -16.38
N THR A 6 -8.17 28.95 -17.14
CA THR A 6 -8.80 28.62 -18.44
C THR A 6 -10.22 28.08 -18.29
N ASN A 7 -10.59 27.58 -17.11
CA ASN A 7 -11.94 27.06 -16.86
C ASN A 7 -12.92 28.16 -16.39
N CYS A 8 -12.55 28.97 -15.37
CA CYS A 8 -13.49 29.94 -14.78
C CYS A 8 -13.09 31.41 -14.91
N GLY A 9 -11.99 31.73 -15.60
CA GLY A 9 -11.54 33.11 -15.84
C GLY A 9 -11.00 33.84 -14.60
N LYS A 10 -10.91 33.20 -13.44
CA LYS A 10 -10.37 33.83 -12.22
C LYS A 10 -8.85 34.01 -12.32
N GLU A 11 -8.34 35.13 -11.83
CA GLU A 11 -6.90 35.41 -11.75
C GLU A 11 -6.15 34.36 -10.91
N LEU A 12 -4.98 33.95 -11.39
CA LEU A 12 -4.11 32.95 -10.77
C LEU A 12 -2.87 33.59 -10.15
N LYS A 13 -2.59 33.24 -8.90
CA LYS A 13 -1.36 33.59 -8.20
C LYS A 13 -0.17 32.80 -8.73
N ILE A 14 1.02 33.37 -8.61
CA ILE A 14 2.29 32.71 -8.98
C ILE A 14 2.49 31.47 -8.09
N GLY A 15 2.75 30.31 -8.70
CA GLY A 15 2.92 29.03 -7.99
C GLY A 15 1.62 28.33 -7.60
N GLN A 16 0.46 28.88 -7.97
CA GLN A 16 -0.83 28.29 -7.67
C GLN A 16 -1.03 26.97 -8.43
N VAL A 17 -1.33 25.89 -7.69
CA VAL A 17 -1.49 24.54 -8.25
C VAL A 17 -2.92 24.32 -8.75
N PHE A 18 -3.91 24.85 -8.02
CA PHE A 18 -5.34 24.73 -8.32
C PHE A 18 -6.03 26.09 -8.32
N CYS A 19 -7.03 26.27 -9.20
CA CYS A 19 -7.82 27.49 -9.27
C CYS A 19 -8.71 27.62 -8.04
N ASN A 20 -8.56 28.71 -7.29
CA ASN A 20 -9.38 29.09 -6.13
C ASN A 20 -10.79 29.62 -6.51
N GLY A 21 -11.19 29.48 -7.77
CA GLY A 21 -12.53 29.82 -8.26
C GLY A 21 -13.34 28.58 -8.59
N CYS A 22 -12.69 27.57 -9.17
CA CYS A 22 -13.37 26.41 -9.73
C CYS A 22 -12.61 25.10 -9.53
N GLY A 23 -11.59 25.05 -8.66
CA GLY A 23 -10.82 23.84 -8.37
C GLY A 23 -9.89 23.34 -9.50
N THR A 24 -10.00 23.87 -10.72
CA THR A 24 -9.24 23.36 -11.88
C THR A 24 -7.73 23.45 -11.66
N LYS A 25 -7.01 22.36 -11.91
CA LYS A 25 -5.54 22.33 -11.87
C LYS A 25 -4.96 23.26 -12.94
N VAL A 26 -4.10 24.20 -12.55
CA VAL A 26 -3.61 25.28 -13.43
C VAL A 26 -2.10 25.29 -13.62
N GLY A 27 -1.37 24.43 -12.91
CA GLY A 27 0.04 24.11 -13.19
C GLY A 27 1.06 25.22 -12.88
N GLY A 28 1.98 24.92 -11.95
CA GLY A 28 3.22 25.67 -11.79
C GLY A 28 4.26 25.25 -12.82
N GLN A 29 4.46 26.05 -13.87
CA GLN A 29 5.67 25.93 -14.70
C GLN A 29 6.89 26.31 -13.85
N ARG A 30 7.84 25.38 -13.68
CA ARG A 30 9.19 25.69 -13.23
C ARG A 30 9.79 26.70 -14.21
N THR A 31 10.22 27.85 -13.71
CA THR A 31 11.18 28.68 -14.46
C THR A 31 12.49 27.91 -14.52
N GLU A 32 12.88 27.45 -15.71
CA GLU A 32 14.28 27.25 -16.06
C GLU A 32 15.02 28.58 -15.90
N TYR A 33 16.14 28.58 -15.17
CA TYR A 33 17.25 29.50 -15.42
C TYR A 33 18.58 28.74 -15.28
N PRO A 34 19.61 29.10 -16.06
CA PRO A 34 20.83 28.32 -16.24
C PRO A 34 21.96 28.76 -15.28
N GLY A 35 22.91 27.86 -15.04
CA GLY A 35 24.29 28.23 -14.70
C GLY A 35 24.72 28.11 -13.23
N ASN A 36 25.80 27.34 -13.04
CA ASN A 36 26.62 27.18 -11.83
C ASN A 36 26.93 28.49 -11.07
N VAL A 37 26.87 28.45 -9.73
CA VAL A 37 27.87 29.10 -8.86
C VAL A 37 28.04 28.30 -7.56
N SER A 38 29.29 28.07 -7.18
CA SER A 38 29.74 27.42 -5.95
C SER A 38 29.73 28.39 -4.75
N ALA A 39 29.60 27.82 -3.56
CA ALA A 39 29.94 28.32 -2.21
C ALA A 39 29.95 29.84 -1.92
N THR A 40 29.22 30.26 -0.88
CA THR A 40 29.77 30.74 0.41
C THR A 40 28.74 31.63 1.14
N GLU A 41 28.47 31.28 2.39
CA GLU A 41 27.93 32.06 3.51
C GLU A 41 26.73 33.02 3.33
N ARG A 42 25.64 32.69 4.04
CA ARG A 42 25.19 33.57 5.14
C ARG A 42 24.44 32.78 6.21
N THR A 43 25.01 32.84 7.39
CA THR A 43 24.48 32.41 8.67
C THR A 43 23.29 33.27 9.10
N SER A 44 22.31 32.68 9.79
CA SER A 44 22.07 32.91 11.23
C SER A 44 20.59 32.80 11.67
N PHE A 45 20.43 32.24 12.87
CA PHE A 45 19.26 32.23 13.78
C PHE A 45 18.09 31.27 13.53
N VAL A 46 18.23 30.03 14.03
CA VAL A 46 17.19 29.43 14.91
C VAL A 46 17.87 28.74 16.08
N LYS A 47 17.43 29.11 17.29
CA LYS A 47 17.94 28.70 18.60
C LYS A 47 17.34 27.32 18.94
N GLN A 48 18.16 26.27 18.91
CA GLN A 48 17.76 24.95 19.40
C GLN A 48 17.84 24.89 20.93
N THR A 49 16.70 24.62 21.57
CA THR A 49 16.63 24.18 22.97
C THR A 49 17.08 22.72 23.05
N LYS A 50 18.10 22.47 23.88
CA LYS A 50 18.64 21.13 24.14
C LYS A 50 17.70 20.36 25.07
N ASN A 51 17.28 19.16 24.65
CA ASN A 51 16.84 18.13 25.60
C ASN A 51 17.97 17.11 25.79
N LYS A 52 18.36 16.92 27.05
CA LYS A 52 19.46 16.08 27.52
C LYS A 52 18.85 14.75 27.98
N GLN A 53 19.07 13.67 27.23
CA GLN A 53 18.88 12.32 27.74
C GLN A 53 20.13 11.47 27.54
N ASN A 54 20.53 10.85 28.65
CA ASN A 54 21.81 10.23 28.93
C ASN A 54 22.06 8.99 28.06
N ARG A 55 23.02 9.06 27.15
CA ARG A 55 23.71 7.88 26.62
C ARG A 55 24.85 7.55 27.58
N ASN A 56 24.70 6.47 28.37
CA ASN A 56 25.82 5.73 28.99
C ASN A 56 25.43 4.36 29.60
N LEU A 57 24.21 3.85 29.41
CA LEU A 57 23.79 2.54 29.98
C LEU A 57 23.81 1.37 28.98
N LEU A 58 23.90 1.65 27.67
CA LEU A 58 23.71 0.61 26.64
C LEU A 58 24.99 -0.14 26.24
N ILE A 59 26.19 0.33 26.60
CA ILE A 59 27.44 -0.25 26.09
C ILE A 59 27.96 -1.40 26.97
N THR A 60 27.60 -1.46 28.26
CA THR A 60 28.08 -2.50 29.18
C THR A 60 27.28 -3.81 29.14
N VAL A 61 26.04 -3.80 28.65
CA VAL A 61 25.17 -4.99 28.63
C VAL A 61 25.49 -5.94 27.47
N PHE A 62 25.86 -5.40 26.29
CA PHE A 62 26.15 -6.23 25.11
C PHE A 62 27.43 -7.05 25.25
N SER A 63 28.42 -6.59 26.02
CA SER A 63 29.68 -7.32 26.22
C SER A 63 29.53 -8.54 27.12
N ILE A 64 28.64 -8.52 28.11
CA ILE A 64 28.46 -9.63 29.07
C ILE A 64 27.61 -10.76 28.46
N VAL A 65 26.58 -10.42 27.68
CA VAL A 65 25.71 -11.40 27.02
C VAL A 65 26.45 -12.16 25.92
N GLY A 66 27.36 -11.49 25.18
CA GLY A 66 28.18 -12.13 24.16
C GLY A 66 29.15 -13.18 24.72
N VAL A 67 29.74 -12.93 25.90
CA VAL A 67 30.67 -13.88 26.53
C VAL A 67 29.92 -15.09 27.11
N LEU A 68 28.73 -14.91 27.67
CA LEU A 68 27.91 -16.01 28.19
C LEU A 68 27.40 -16.94 27.08
N ALA A 69 27.01 -16.39 25.92
CA ALA A 69 26.55 -17.19 24.78
C ALA A 69 27.67 -18.09 24.19
N LEU A 70 28.91 -17.59 24.18
CA LEU A 70 30.08 -18.36 23.70
C LEU A 70 30.46 -19.51 24.65
N LEU A 71 30.33 -19.31 25.96
CA LEU A 71 30.60 -20.36 26.95
C LEU A 71 29.55 -21.47 26.91
N VAL A 72 28.28 -21.13 26.68
CA VAL A 72 27.20 -22.13 26.50
C VAL A 72 27.40 -22.90 25.18
N GLY A 73 27.76 -22.22 24.09
CA GLY A 73 28.08 -22.87 22.81
C GLY A 73 29.24 -23.88 22.92
N ALA A 74 30.29 -23.53 23.66
CA ALA A 74 31.41 -24.44 23.90
C ALA A 74 31.03 -25.67 24.75
N TYR A 75 30.14 -25.51 25.73
CA TYR A 75 29.65 -26.60 26.57
C TYR A 75 28.86 -27.66 25.78
N PHE A 76 28.05 -27.25 24.80
CA PHE A 76 27.30 -28.18 23.94
C PHE A 76 28.16 -28.92 22.92
N ILE A 77 29.26 -28.32 22.44
CA ILE A 77 30.20 -29.00 21.54
C ILE A 77 30.99 -30.09 22.28
N VAL A 78 31.38 -29.83 23.54
CA VAL A 78 32.18 -30.77 24.34
C VAL A 78 31.37 -31.98 24.84
N THR A 79 30.04 -31.87 24.94
CA THR A 79 29.18 -32.96 25.44
C THR A 79 28.61 -33.87 24.33
N GLY A 80 28.80 -33.54 23.05
CA GLY A 80 28.20 -34.24 21.91
C GLY A 80 28.99 -35.41 21.31
N LEU A 81 30.16 -35.77 21.84
CA LEU A 81 30.97 -36.87 21.30
C LEU A 81 31.09 -38.03 22.30
N LYS A 82 30.15 -38.98 22.21
CA LYS A 82 30.41 -40.37 22.55
C LYS A 82 29.93 -41.28 21.42
N GLU A 83 30.87 -42.10 21.00
CA GLU A 83 30.92 -42.90 19.78
C GLU A 83 29.95 -44.08 19.78
N THR A 84 29.56 -44.52 18.56
CA THR A 84 29.67 -45.94 18.19
C THR A 84 30.19 -46.05 16.75
N LYS A 85 31.34 -46.72 16.60
CA LYS A 85 31.92 -47.31 15.37
C LYS A 85 31.83 -48.85 15.53
N PRO A 86 32.17 -49.69 14.52
CA PRO A 86 32.17 -49.50 13.07
C PRO A 86 31.51 -50.71 12.32
N GLN A 87 31.34 -50.63 10.99
CA GLN A 87 32.08 -51.50 10.04
C GLN A 87 31.70 -51.21 8.58
N ALA A 88 32.73 -51.20 7.75
CA ALA A 88 32.70 -51.01 6.30
C ALA A 88 32.50 -52.35 5.58
N VAL A 89 31.76 -52.34 4.48
CA VAL A 89 31.83 -53.39 3.46
C VAL A 89 31.83 -52.73 2.07
N SER A 90 32.77 -53.19 1.26
CA SER A 90 33.08 -52.82 -0.12
C SER A 90 32.00 -53.22 -1.12
N TYR A 91 31.88 -52.46 -2.21
CA TYR A 91 31.11 -52.81 -3.40
C TYR A 91 31.91 -53.75 -4.32
N ASP A 92 31.27 -54.83 -4.76
CA ASP A 92 31.66 -55.56 -5.96
C ASP A 92 30.41 -55.94 -6.78
N VAL A 93 30.57 -55.94 -8.09
CA VAL A 93 29.58 -56.21 -9.12
C VAL A 93 29.47 -57.73 -9.30
N THR A 94 28.25 -58.28 -9.48
CA THR A 94 27.84 -59.24 -10.54
C THR A 94 26.44 -59.83 -10.27
N SER A 95 25.74 -60.09 -11.39
CA SER A 95 24.39 -60.59 -11.66
C SER A 95 23.85 -61.83 -10.91
N GLY A 96 22.52 -61.99 -10.85
CA GLY A 96 21.86 -63.31 -10.78
C GLY A 96 20.49 -63.40 -10.07
N ALA A 97 19.41 -63.38 -10.87
CA ALA A 97 18.09 -64.05 -10.74
C ALA A 97 17.37 -64.36 -9.39
N LYS A 98 16.06 -63.99 -9.35
CA LYS A 98 14.83 -64.67 -8.81
C LYS A 98 14.81 -65.12 -7.33
N GLU A 99 13.73 -65.17 -6.53
CA GLU A 99 12.25 -65.17 -6.59
C GLU A 99 11.79 -65.01 -5.09
N SER A 100 10.86 -64.16 -4.63
CA SER A 100 9.41 -64.39 -4.44
C SER A 100 8.96 -63.95 -3.01
N GLY A 101 7.73 -63.39 -2.88
CA GLY A 101 6.91 -63.30 -1.65
C GLY A 101 7.05 -62.01 -0.79
N GLY A 102 6.17 -61.02 -0.96
CA GLY A 102 5.12 -60.61 0.03
C GLY A 102 5.64 -59.53 0.99
N ASP A 103 5.05 -58.36 1.26
CA ASP A 103 3.65 -58.02 1.45
C ASP A 103 3.43 -56.48 1.35
N LEU A 104 2.18 -56.09 1.17
CA LEU A 104 1.66 -54.77 0.80
C LEU A 104 1.78 -53.68 1.90
N VAL A 105 2.62 -52.64 1.74
CA VAL A 105 2.38 -51.30 2.35
C VAL A 105 3.12 -50.15 1.61
N LYS A 106 2.84 -49.86 0.32
CA LYS A 106 3.33 -48.60 -0.33
C LYS A 106 2.40 -48.00 -1.40
N ALA A 107 1.13 -48.39 -1.45
CA ALA A 107 0.17 -47.88 -2.45
C ALA A 107 -0.66 -46.68 -1.98
N ASP A 108 -0.82 -46.47 -0.66
CA ASP A 108 -1.74 -45.45 -0.14
C ASP A 108 -1.15 -44.03 -0.08
N THR A 109 0.17 -43.88 0.02
CA THR A 109 0.79 -42.55 0.14
C THR A 109 0.79 -41.80 -1.20
N LYS A 110 1.10 -42.48 -2.31
CA LYS A 110 1.17 -41.87 -3.64
C LYS A 110 -0.20 -41.50 -4.21
N LYS A 111 -1.23 -42.26 -3.84
CA LYS A 111 -2.62 -42.05 -4.27
C LYS A 111 -3.30 -40.91 -3.49
N LYS A 112 -2.94 -40.72 -2.22
CA LYS A 112 -3.38 -39.56 -1.42
C LYS A 112 -2.74 -38.25 -1.87
N GLU A 113 -1.46 -38.28 -2.22
CA GLU A 113 -0.72 -37.10 -2.68
C GLU A 113 -1.24 -36.62 -4.06
N GLN A 114 -1.46 -37.55 -5.00
CA GLN A 114 -2.07 -37.23 -6.31
C GLN A 114 -3.56 -36.85 -6.23
N ALA A 115 -4.32 -37.41 -5.29
CA ALA A 115 -5.72 -37.02 -5.09
C ALA A 115 -5.84 -35.63 -4.43
N ALA A 116 -4.94 -35.30 -3.50
CA ALA A 116 -4.87 -33.98 -2.88
C ALA A 116 -4.38 -32.90 -3.86
N GLU A 117 -3.39 -33.22 -4.70
CA GLU A 117 -2.89 -32.33 -5.76
C GLU A 117 -3.97 -32.06 -6.84
N ASN A 118 -4.79 -33.07 -7.15
CA ASN A 118 -5.91 -32.90 -8.09
C ASN A 118 -7.08 -32.07 -7.48
N ASP A 119 -7.32 -32.20 -6.18
CA ASP A 119 -8.31 -31.40 -5.46
C ASP A 119 -7.86 -29.94 -5.32
N GLU A 120 -6.59 -29.70 -4.98
CA GLU A 120 -5.99 -28.36 -4.93
C GLU A 120 -6.07 -27.66 -6.30
N ASN A 121 -5.65 -28.34 -7.38
CA ASN A 121 -5.72 -27.78 -8.72
C ASN A 121 -7.17 -27.49 -9.15
N SER A 122 -8.13 -28.34 -8.76
CA SER A 122 -9.56 -28.10 -9.00
C SER A 122 -10.06 -26.84 -8.28
N ILE A 123 -9.69 -26.68 -6.99
CA ILE A 123 -10.03 -25.48 -6.21
C ILE A 123 -9.39 -24.25 -6.86
N ILE A 124 -8.09 -24.28 -7.15
CA ILE A 124 -7.38 -23.16 -7.79
C ILE A 124 -8.09 -22.76 -9.09
N ASN A 125 -8.44 -23.72 -9.95
CA ASN A 125 -9.15 -23.45 -11.20
C ASN A 125 -10.53 -22.78 -11.02
N ASP A 126 -11.26 -23.07 -9.92
CA ASP A 126 -12.50 -22.37 -9.60
C ASP A 126 -12.26 -20.90 -9.24
N TYR A 127 -11.22 -20.63 -8.43
CA TYR A 127 -10.89 -19.27 -8.00
C TYR A 127 -10.27 -18.45 -9.13
N THR A 128 -9.47 -19.07 -9.99
CA THR A 128 -9.00 -18.44 -11.24
C THR A 128 -10.17 -18.01 -12.11
N ARG A 129 -11.25 -18.79 -12.21
CA ARG A 129 -12.47 -18.38 -12.94
C ARG A 129 -13.18 -17.21 -12.27
N LYS A 130 -13.26 -17.18 -10.93
CA LYS A 130 -13.83 -16.03 -10.19
C LYS A 130 -13.05 -14.76 -10.46
N LEU A 131 -11.71 -14.80 -10.38
CA LEU A 131 -10.86 -13.65 -10.69
C LEU A 131 -11.00 -13.19 -12.15
N ASN A 132 -11.06 -14.12 -13.10
CA ASN A 132 -11.28 -13.81 -14.52
C ASN A 132 -12.64 -13.18 -14.82
N SER A 133 -13.63 -13.35 -13.94
CA SER A 133 -14.95 -12.73 -14.07
C SER A 133 -15.02 -11.31 -13.50
N LEU A 134 -13.98 -10.86 -12.79
CA LEU A 134 -13.97 -9.52 -12.20
C LEU A 134 -13.81 -8.44 -13.26
N ILE A 135 -14.51 -7.33 -13.03
CA ILE A 135 -14.53 -6.15 -13.89
C ILE A 135 -14.43 -4.92 -13.00
N ILE A 136 -13.63 -3.94 -13.41
CA ILE A 136 -13.63 -2.61 -12.79
C ILE A 136 -14.77 -1.81 -13.43
N ASN A 137 -15.79 -1.51 -12.63
CA ASN A 137 -16.97 -0.75 -13.04
C ASN A 137 -16.69 0.76 -12.93
N ALA A 138 -16.22 1.38 -14.01
CA ALA A 138 -15.93 2.82 -14.07
C ALA A 138 -17.01 3.57 -14.86
N SER A 139 -17.31 4.81 -14.47
CA SER A 139 -18.29 5.69 -15.10
C SER A 139 -17.94 5.94 -16.58
N GLY A 140 -18.48 5.11 -17.48
CA GLY A 140 -18.31 5.24 -18.92
C GLY A 140 -17.72 4.02 -19.64
N SER A 141 -17.18 3.01 -18.94
CA SER A 141 -16.95 1.67 -19.52
C SER A 141 -16.33 0.68 -18.53
N ASP A 142 -16.67 -0.58 -18.69
CA ASP A 142 -16.09 -1.71 -17.97
C ASP A 142 -14.60 -1.92 -18.35
N ILE A 143 -13.75 -2.24 -17.37
CA ILE A 143 -12.34 -2.59 -17.60
C ILE A 143 -12.07 -4.01 -17.09
N SER A 144 -11.64 -4.90 -17.99
CA SER A 144 -11.17 -6.24 -17.64
C SER A 144 -9.64 -6.29 -17.65
N LEU A 145 -9.06 -6.98 -16.67
CA LEU A 145 -7.61 -7.20 -16.59
C LEU A 145 -7.12 -8.39 -17.44
N GLY A 146 -8.05 -9.15 -18.01
CA GLY A 146 -7.74 -10.34 -18.79
C GLY A 146 -7.55 -11.57 -17.92
N LYS A 147 -6.51 -12.36 -18.22
CA LYS A 147 -6.29 -13.67 -17.60
C LYS A 147 -5.48 -13.55 -16.32
N TRP A 148 -6.00 -14.14 -15.26
CA TRP A 148 -5.31 -14.41 -14.01
C TRP A 148 -4.61 -15.77 -14.06
N ASP A 149 -3.47 -15.84 -13.40
CA ASP A 149 -2.74 -17.06 -13.09
C ASP A 149 -2.61 -17.19 -11.57
N ILE A 150 -2.79 -18.40 -11.06
CA ILE A 150 -2.62 -18.70 -9.63
C ILE A 150 -1.64 -19.85 -9.51
N THR A 151 -0.52 -19.63 -8.83
CA THR A 151 0.49 -20.66 -8.61
C THR A 151 0.80 -20.82 -7.13
N ASN A 152 0.87 -22.06 -6.64
CA ASN A 152 1.34 -22.33 -5.28
C ASN A 152 2.85 -22.58 -5.30
N ARG A 153 3.62 -21.73 -4.60
CA ARG A 153 5.07 -21.88 -4.46
C ARG A 153 5.39 -21.88 -2.97
N ASN A 154 5.78 -23.04 -2.45
CA ASN A 154 6.22 -23.23 -1.07
C ASN A 154 5.19 -22.75 -0.01
N GLY A 155 3.89 -22.98 -0.25
CA GLY A 155 2.83 -22.59 0.69
C GLY A 155 2.39 -21.13 0.59
N THR A 156 2.79 -20.44 -0.48
CA THR A 156 2.27 -19.12 -0.85
C THR A 156 1.62 -19.21 -2.23
N LEU A 157 0.37 -18.78 -2.31
CA LEU A 157 -0.39 -18.62 -3.53
C LEU A 157 -0.04 -17.27 -4.16
N PHE A 158 0.57 -17.29 -5.33
CA PHE A 158 0.84 -16.11 -6.14
C PHE A 158 -0.31 -15.92 -7.12
N LEU A 159 -1.06 -14.82 -6.98
CA LEU A 159 -2.17 -14.44 -7.83
C LEU A 159 -1.71 -13.31 -8.74
N GLU A 160 -1.50 -13.62 -10.02
CA GLU A 160 -0.85 -12.74 -10.96
C GLU A 160 -1.76 -12.39 -12.14
N ALA A 161 -1.77 -11.12 -12.54
CA ALA A 161 -2.39 -10.66 -13.79
C ALA A 161 -1.47 -9.63 -14.47
N ASN A 162 -0.60 -10.14 -15.33
CA ASN A 162 0.53 -9.40 -15.92
C ASN A 162 0.45 -9.21 -17.45
N LYS A 163 -0.72 -9.51 -18.04
CA LYS A 163 -1.00 -9.37 -19.48
C LYS A 163 -2.27 -8.54 -19.71
N ILE A 164 -2.37 -7.43 -19.00
CA ILE A 164 -3.48 -6.49 -19.12
C ILE A 164 -3.44 -5.87 -20.52
N PRO A 165 -4.54 -5.86 -21.29
CA PRO A 165 -4.57 -5.19 -22.59
C PRO A 165 -4.15 -3.72 -22.46
N SER A 166 -3.26 -3.22 -23.31
CA SER A 166 -2.68 -1.87 -23.15
C SER A 166 -3.74 -0.78 -22.99
N ARG A 167 -4.82 -0.82 -23.79
CA ARG A 167 -5.96 0.13 -23.67
C ARG A 167 -6.60 0.11 -22.27
N ASN A 168 -6.72 -1.07 -21.66
CA ASN A 168 -7.31 -1.21 -20.33
C ASN A 168 -6.35 -0.72 -19.25
N LEU A 169 -5.05 -0.97 -19.43
CA LEU A 169 -4.01 -0.46 -18.54
C LEU A 169 -3.97 1.08 -18.56
N THR A 170 -3.99 1.71 -19.73
CA THR A 170 -4.07 3.18 -19.86
C THR A 170 -5.28 3.73 -19.12
N ARG A 171 -6.46 3.11 -19.29
CA ARG A 171 -7.69 3.54 -18.59
C ARG A 171 -7.59 3.41 -17.07
N ILE A 172 -6.88 2.40 -16.56
CA ILE A 172 -6.62 2.27 -15.12
C ILE A 172 -5.74 3.42 -14.62
N PHE A 173 -4.70 3.78 -15.39
CA PHE A 173 -3.86 4.93 -15.06
C PHE A 173 -4.64 6.25 -15.14
N ASP A 174 -5.52 6.43 -16.13
CA ASP A 174 -6.38 7.61 -16.24
C ASP A 174 -7.32 7.76 -15.02
N LEU A 175 -7.89 6.66 -14.52
CA LEU A 175 -8.71 6.66 -13.31
C LEU A 175 -7.89 7.09 -12.08
N TYR A 176 -6.63 6.69 -12.01
CA TYR A 176 -5.75 7.12 -10.94
C TYR A 176 -5.37 8.59 -11.07
N ASP A 177 -4.99 9.03 -12.26
CA ASP A 177 -4.59 10.42 -12.52
C ASP A 177 -5.73 11.42 -12.34
N SER A 178 -6.97 10.99 -12.58
CA SER A 178 -8.19 11.76 -12.31
C SER A 178 -8.64 11.72 -10.85
N GLY A 179 -8.05 10.86 -10.02
CA GLY A 179 -8.45 10.67 -8.62
C GLY A 179 -9.72 9.82 -8.44
N GLU A 180 -10.29 9.26 -9.51
CA GLU A 180 -11.44 8.36 -9.48
C GLU A 180 -11.05 6.96 -8.99
N LEU A 181 -10.60 6.86 -7.73
CA LEU A 181 -10.07 5.62 -7.16
C LEU A 181 -11.15 4.63 -6.69
N SER A 182 -12.42 5.04 -6.58
CA SER A 182 -13.47 4.17 -6.03
C SER A 182 -13.62 2.86 -6.82
N PRO A 183 -13.76 2.87 -8.17
CA PRO A 183 -13.85 1.65 -8.95
C PRO A 183 -12.64 0.72 -8.77
N LEU A 184 -11.44 1.30 -8.67
CA LEU A 184 -10.20 0.55 -8.47
C LEU A 184 -10.14 -0.07 -7.08
N LYS A 185 -10.56 0.66 -6.04
CA LYS A 185 -10.60 0.17 -4.67
C LYS A 185 -11.64 -0.93 -4.51
N ASP A 186 -12.82 -0.78 -5.10
CA ASP A 186 -13.88 -1.78 -4.99
C ASP A 186 -13.50 -3.08 -5.69
N TRP A 187 -12.95 -2.99 -6.91
CA TRP A 187 -12.37 -4.13 -7.59
C TRP A 187 -11.24 -4.79 -6.78
N ALA A 188 -10.30 -4.01 -6.22
CA ALA A 188 -9.19 -4.56 -5.44
C ALA A 188 -9.66 -5.26 -4.16
N LYS A 189 -10.76 -4.81 -3.55
CA LYS A 189 -11.37 -5.49 -2.40
C LYS A 189 -11.94 -6.86 -2.79
N GLU A 190 -12.58 -6.95 -3.96
CA GLU A 190 -13.10 -8.22 -4.47
C GLU A 190 -11.97 -9.23 -4.74
N VAL A 191 -10.86 -8.79 -5.34
CA VAL A 191 -9.66 -9.62 -5.51
C VAL A 191 -9.18 -10.14 -4.15
N TYR A 192 -9.08 -9.27 -3.15
CA TYR A 192 -8.68 -9.67 -1.80
C TYR A 192 -9.59 -10.73 -1.21
N PHE A 193 -10.92 -10.56 -1.26
CA PHE A 193 -11.84 -11.54 -0.66
C PHE A 193 -11.73 -12.91 -1.33
N ILE A 194 -11.49 -12.94 -2.64
CA ILE A 194 -11.25 -14.19 -3.37
C ILE A 194 -9.92 -14.82 -2.94
N ALA A 195 -8.86 -14.02 -2.80
CA ALA A 195 -7.54 -14.49 -2.36
C ALA A 195 -7.57 -15.02 -0.93
N ASP A 196 -8.23 -14.31 -0.02
CA ASP A 196 -8.35 -14.63 1.41
C ASP A 196 -9.16 -15.92 1.63
N ASP A 197 -10.26 -16.10 0.91
CA ASP A 197 -11.07 -17.32 0.95
C ASP A 197 -10.31 -18.54 0.37
N LEU A 198 -9.60 -18.35 -0.75
CA LEU A 198 -8.73 -19.41 -1.31
C LEU A 198 -7.62 -19.81 -0.33
N SER A 199 -6.96 -18.81 0.25
CA SER A 199 -5.92 -18.96 1.26
C SER A 199 -6.42 -19.75 2.47
N GLY A 200 -7.63 -19.45 2.96
CA GLY A 200 -8.27 -20.19 4.04
C GLY A 200 -8.54 -21.66 3.69
N LYS A 201 -9.00 -21.94 2.47
CA LYS A 201 -9.26 -23.31 1.99
C LYS A 201 -7.99 -24.14 1.86
N LEU A 202 -6.93 -23.56 1.29
CA LEU A 202 -5.67 -24.25 1.03
C LEU A 202 -4.65 -24.10 2.17
N LYS A 203 -5.02 -23.42 3.27
CA LYS A 203 -4.15 -23.14 4.42
C LYS A 203 -2.79 -22.56 4.02
N SER A 204 -2.80 -21.71 3.01
CA SER A 204 -1.61 -21.14 2.37
C SER A 204 -1.62 -19.63 2.52
N LYS A 205 -0.46 -18.97 2.46
CA LYS A 205 -0.40 -17.50 2.35
C LYS A 205 -0.81 -17.07 0.95
N TRP A 206 -1.07 -15.79 0.75
CA TRP A 206 -1.29 -15.23 -0.59
C TRP A 206 -0.36 -14.06 -0.85
N ASP A 207 -0.02 -13.87 -2.12
CA ASP A 207 0.73 -12.74 -2.66
C ASP A 207 0.04 -12.34 -3.98
N ILE A 208 -0.37 -11.08 -4.08
CA ILE A 208 -1.05 -10.53 -5.25
C ILE A 208 -0.07 -9.61 -5.95
N GLU A 209 0.10 -9.81 -7.26
CA GLU A 209 0.89 -8.93 -8.12
C GLU A 209 0.18 -8.73 -9.48
N VAL A 210 -0.38 -7.54 -9.67
CA VAL A 210 -1.13 -7.18 -10.87
C VAL A 210 -0.46 -5.99 -11.52
N GLY A 211 -0.21 -6.07 -12.82
CA GLY A 211 0.47 -5.01 -13.57
C GLY A 211 1.34 -5.60 -14.68
N ASN A 212 1.50 -4.83 -15.75
CA ASN A 212 2.37 -5.22 -16.84
C ASN A 212 3.80 -4.73 -16.56
N GLY A 213 4.79 -5.56 -16.86
CA GLY A 213 6.18 -5.14 -16.91
C GLY A 213 6.53 -4.49 -18.26
N CYS A 214 7.56 -3.65 -18.26
CA CYS A 214 8.13 -3.03 -19.48
C CYS A 214 7.10 -2.24 -20.32
N VAL A 215 6.30 -1.39 -19.69
CA VAL A 215 5.35 -0.50 -20.38
C VAL A 215 5.93 0.89 -20.61
N SER A 216 5.52 1.53 -21.70
CA SER A 216 5.83 2.93 -21.99
C SER A 216 4.91 3.92 -21.29
N ASP A 217 3.70 3.46 -20.92
CA ASP A 217 2.65 4.27 -20.33
C ASP A 217 2.70 4.14 -18.80
N TYR A 218 2.36 5.22 -18.10
CA TYR A 218 2.35 5.30 -16.64
C TYR A 218 1.42 6.43 -16.20
N PRO A 219 0.93 6.41 -14.95
CA PRO A 219 0.14 7.52 -14.43
C PRO A 219 0.98 8.81 -14.36
N ILE A 220 0.52 9.88 -15.00
CA ILE A 220 1.23 11.16 -15.10
C ILE A 220 1.32 11.90 -13.77
N THR A 221 0.50 11.52 -12.79
CA THR A 221 0.49 12.09 -11.44
C THR A 221 1.53 11.45 -10.51
N LEU A 222 2.13 10.33 -10.89
CA LEU A 222 3.20 9.71 -10.10
C LEU A 222 4.42 10.63 -10.01
N SER A 223 5.07 10.61 -8.84
CA SER A 223 6.28 11.40 -8.64
C SER A 223 7.45 10.83 -9.43
N GLN A 224 8.42 11.69 -9.75
CA GLN A 224 9.66 11.23 -10.40
C GLN A 224 10.41 10.19 -9.58
N ALA A 225 10.32 10.25 -8.23
CA ALA A 225 10.96 9.28 -7.35
C ALA A 225 10.34 7.89 -7.54
N ASP A 226 9.01 7.82 -7.64
CA ASP A 226 8.29 6.57 -7.88
C ASP A 226 8.59 6.03 -9.27
N LEU A 227 8.53 6.89 -10.30
CA LEU A 227 8.85 6.48 -11.65
C LEU A 227 10.27 5.91 -11.77
N MET A 228 11.25 6.51 -11.09
CA MET A 228 12.61 5.97 -11.04
C MET A 228 12.67 4.59 -10.36
N ALA A 229 11.97 4.41 -9.24
CA ALA A 229 11.95 3.15 -8.50
C ALA A 229 11.36 1.98 -9.31
N TYR A 230 10.47 2.28 -10.25
CA TYR A 230 9.83 1.29 -11.12
C TYR A 230 10.32 1.34 -12.58
N SER A 231 11.39 2.08 -12.85
CA SER A 231 12.02 2.14 -14.18
C SER A 231 13.04 1.03 -14.40
N GLY A 232 13.15 0.58 -15.64
CA GLY A 232 14.14 -0.39 -16.09
C GLY A 232 14.58 -0.13 -17.53
N SER A 233 15.46 -0.98 -18.05
CA SER A 233 16.02 -0.85 -19.41
C SER A 233 14.97 -0.91 -20.53
N CYS A 234 13.80 -1.47 -20.26
CA CYS A 234 12.71 -1.68 -21.22
C CYS A 234 11.51 -0.73 -21.03
N GLY A 235 11.51 0.15 -20.01
CA GLY A 235 10.37 0.99 -19.64
C GLY A 235 10.04 0.91 -18.16
N TYR A 236 8.76 0.99 -17.81
CA TYR A 236 8.27 0.95 -16.43
C TYR A 236 7.56 -0.36 -16.10
N SER A 237 7.61 -0.78 -14.83
CA SER A 237 6.90 -1.94 -14.31
C SER A 237 6.10 -1.55 -13.08
N ILE A 238 5.06 -0.72 -13.28
CA ILE A 238 4.28 -0.13 -12.20
C ILE A 238 3.15 -1.10 -11.80
N PRO A 239 3.09 -1.56 -10.53
CA PRO A 239 2.04 -2.46 -10.09
C PRO A 239 0.70 -1.73 -10.00
N VAL A 240 -0.33 -2.25 -10.63
CA VAL A 240 -1.72 -1.80 -10.51
C VAL A 240 -2.28 -2.17 -9.14
N LEU A 241 -2.04 -3.39 -8.68
CA LEU A 241 -2.42 -3.89 -7.36
C LEU A 241 -1.30 -4.80 -6.86
N SER A 242 -0.81 -4.57 -5.64
CA SER A 242 0.17 -5.48 -5.05
C SER A 242 0.07 -5.55 -3.53
N GLY A 243 0.41 -6.71 -2.97
CA GLY A 243 0.46 -6.94 -1.53
C GLY A 243 0.38 -8.42 -1.16
N SER A 244 0.70 -8.75 0.07
CA SER A 244 0.72 -10.14 0.59
C SER A 244 -0.13 -10.32 1.85
N ASP A 245 -0.79 -9.26 2.28
CA ASP A 245 -1.77 -9.26 3.35
C ASP A 245 -2.72 -8.06 3.20
N LYS A 246 -3.82 -8.07 3.96
CA LYS A 246 -4.84 -7.03 3.92
C LYS A 246 -4.29 -5.61 4.12
N ARG A 247 -3.26 -5.44 4.96
CA ARG A 247 -2.66 -4.13 5.31
C ARG A 247 -1.59 -3.69 4.31
N SER A 248 -0.89 -4.63 3.69
CA SER A 248 0.11 -4.32 2.67
C SER A 248 -0.52 -3.96 1.32
N LEU A 249 -1.71 -4.50 1.00
CA LEU A 249 -2.40 -4.32 -0.29
C LEU A 249 -2.58 -2.85 -0.71
N SER A 250 -1.97 -2.48 -1.83
CA SER A 250 -2.01 -1.13 -2.40
C SER A 250 -2.28 -1.11 -3.90
N LEU A 251 -2.94 -0.05 -4.34
CA LEU A 251 -3.18 0.35 -5.72
C LEU A 251 -2.11 1.35 -6.15
N LEU A 252 -1.52 1.13 -7.33
CA LEU A 252 -0.56 2.04 -7.96
C LEU A 252 0.43 2.63 -6.95
N ILE A 253 1.08 1.73 -6.21
CA ILE A 253 2.15 1.98 -5.25
C ILE A 253 1.66 2.62 -3.94
N HIS A 254 0.96 3.76 -3.98
CA HIS A 254 0.72 4.60 -2.80
C HIS A 254 -0.67 4.44 -2.17
N SER A 255 -1.66 3.96 -2.92
CA SER A 255 -3.06 4.00 -2.47
C SER A 255 -3.46 2.71 -1.76
N LYS A 256 -3.58 2.71 -0.44
CA LYS A 256 -4.02 1.50 0.30
C LYS A 256 -5.43 1.07 -0.09
N VAL A 257 -5.63 -0.24 -0.23
CA VAL A 257 -6.93 -0.85 -0.56
C VAL A 257 -7.81 -0.96 0.69
N PHE A 258 -7.25 -1.45 1.80
CA PHE A 258 -7.94 -1.59 3.08
C PHE A 258 -7.27 -0.77 4.19
N GLY A 259 -8.13 -0.13 4.99
CA GLY A 259 -7.74 0.56 6.22
C GLY A 259 -7.37 2.04 6.04
N SER A 260 -7.64 2.81 7.09
CA SER A 260 -6.68 3.72 7.71
C SER A 260 -5.99 2.95 8.86
N SER A 261 -4.66 3.09 8.95
CA SER A 261 -3.75 2.74 10.05
C SER A 261 -3.97 1.45 10.87
N GLU A 262 -3.06 0.48 10.75
CA GLU A 262 -2.45 -0.15 11.95
C GLU A 262 -0.99 -0.57 11.68
N ASN A 263 -0.07 0.12 12.37
CA ASN A 263 1.30 -0.25 12.73
C ASN A 263 2.21 -0.83 11.64
N THR A 264 2.65 0.07 10.75
CA THR A 264 4.05 0.10 10.31
C THR A 264 4.47 1.56 10.38
N THR A 265 5.57 1.81 11.11
CA THR A 265 6.14 3.14 11.35
C THR A 265 6.71 3.72 10.06
N VAL A 266 5.83 4.20 9.20
CA VAL A 266 6.05 5.37 8.35
C VAL A 266 4.80 6.23 8.55
N SER A 267 4.99 7.39 9.20
CA SER A 267 3.94 8.28 9.65
C SER A 267 3.01 8.72 8.50
N VAL A 268 1.78 8.21 8.47
CA VAL A 268 0.63 8.79 7.73
C VAL A 268 -0.47 9.23 8.69
N THR A 269 -0.32 8.98 10.00
CA THR A 269 -1.22 9.48 11.04
C THR A 269 -0.96 10.93 11.43
N ASP A 270 0.14 11.55 10.99
CA ASP A 270 0.43 12.96 11.31
C ASP A 270 -0.33 13.96 10.42
N ASP A 271 -1.03 13.52 9.35
CA ASP A 271 -1.59 14.47 8.37
C ASP A 271 -3.11 14.71 8.48
N PHE A 272 -3.86 13.80 9.12
CA PHE A 272 -5.29 13.91 9.41
C PHE A 272 -5.54 14.17 10.90
N ILE A 273 -6.44 15.11 11.21
CA ILE A 273 -6.81 15.45 12.60
C ILE A 273 -7.78 14.41 13.15
N LEU A 274 -8.76 13.96 12.36
CA LEU A 274 -9.73 12.93 12.75
C LEU A 274 -9.81 11.85 11.65
N PRO A 275 -8.87 10.89 11.64
CA PRO A 275 -8.65 9.96 10.52
C PRO A 275 -9.86 9.16 10.06
N ASN A 276 -10.81 8.91 10.96
CA ASN A 276 -11.98 8.04 10.75
C ASN A 276 -13.32 8.80 10.76
N SER A 277 -13.28 10.12 10.59
CA SER A 277 -14.45 10.99 10.60
C SER A 277 -15.40 10.80 9.40
N ASP A 278 -14.96 10.07 8.37
CA ASP A 278 -15.70 9.70 7.17
C ASP A 278 -16.48 8.36 7.34
N VAL A 279 -15.94 7.41 8.10
CA VAL A 279 -16.46 6.04 8.16
C VAL A 279 -17.15 5.65 9.47
N ARG A 280 -16.96 6.39 10.56
CA ARG A 280 -17.66 6.12 11.84
C ARG A 280 -18.04 7.38 12.58
N ARG A 281 -19.05 7.25 13.46
CA ARG A 281 -19.41 8.30 14.40
C ARG A 281 -18.27 8.52 15.41
N LEU A 282 -17.93 9.79 15.62
CA LEU A 282 -17.01 10.26 16.64
C LEU A 282 -17.72 10.32 18.00
N THR A 283 -16.93 10.27 19.06
CA THR A 283 -17.40 10.51 20.42
C THR A 283 -16.88 11.86 20.94
N GLU A 284 -17.58 12.43 21.93
CA GLU A 284 -17.18 13.69 22.56
C GLU A 284 -15.74 13.67 23.08
N SER A 285 -15.29 12.53 23.65
CA SER A 285 -13.94 12.39 24.17
C SER A 285 -12.86 12.53 23.10
N GLU A 286 -13.18 12.19 21.84
CA GLU A 286 -12.22 12.26 20.72
C GLU A 286 -11.97 13.69 20.23
N ILE A 287 -12.90 14.60 20.51
CA ILE A 287 -12.81 16.01 20.08
C ILE A 287 -12.58 16.97 21.25
N THR A 288 -12.66 16.49 22.49
CA THR A 288 -12.54 17.33 23.69
C THR A 288 -11.15 17.95 23.84
N SER A 289 -10.10 17.24 23.42
CA SER A 289 -8.71 17.70 23.51
C SER A 289 -8.26 18.63 22.38
N LEU A 290 -9.09 18.82 21.35
CA LEU A 290 -8.76 19.67 20.21
C LEU A 290 -9.02 21.15 20.55
N SER A 291 -8.11 22.01 20.11
CA SER A 291 -8.28 23.47 20.15
C SER A 291 -9.38 23.94 19.19
N LEU A 292 -9.85 25.17 19.35
CA LEU A 292 -10.87 25.75 18.46
C LEU A 292 -10.41 25.76 16.99
N GLU A 293 -9.12 25.97 16.75
CA GLU A 293 -8.52 25.94 15.41
C GLU A 293 -8.50 24.51 14.85
N GLU A 294 -8.06 23.53 15.63
CA GLU A 294 -8.02 22.12 15.22
C GLU A 294 -9.43 21.57 14.97
N LEU A 295 -10.43 21.97 15.76
CA LEU A 295 -11.84 21.62 15.50
C LEU A 295 -12.32 22.20 14.17
N GLY A 296 -11.95 23.45 13.88
CA GLY A 296 -12.22 24.10 12.60
C GLY A 296 -11.61 23.34 11.43
N LEU A 297 -10.33 22.96 11.54
CA LEU A 297 -9.65 22.18 10.53
C LEU A 297 -10.24 20.76 10.40
N ALA A 298 -10.54 20.08 11.51
CA ALA A 298 -11.10 18.73 11.51
C ALA A 298 -12.51 18.67 10.92
N ARG A 299 -13.34 19.69 11.16
CA ARG A 299 -14.65 19.80 10.49
C ARG A 299 -14.47 19.99 8.98
N ASN A 300 -13.55 20.87 8.57
CA ASN A 300 -13.29 21.13 7.15
C ASN A 300 -12.59 19.95 6.46
N GLU A 301 -11.84 19.12 7.20
CA GLU A 301 -11.22 17.89 6.70
C GLU A 301 -12.24 16.94 6.10
N ILE A 302 -13.42 16.82 6.73
CA ILE A 302 -14.52 15.98 6.21
C ILE A 302 -14.92 16.44 4.81
N PHE A 303 -15.04 17.74 4.58
CA PHE A 303 -15.34 18.30 3.24
C PHE A 303 -14.14 18.18 2.29
N ALA A 304 -12.92 18.36 2.79
CA ALA A 304 -11.69 18.25 2.01
C ALA A 304 -11.49 16.84 1.44
N ARG A 305 -11.90 15.79 2.16
CA ARG A 305 -11.86 14.38 1.69
C ARG A 305 -12.69 14.14 0.42
N HIS A 306 -13.71 14.96 0.19
CA HIS A 306 -14.57 14.90 -1.01
C HIS A 306 -14.20 15.96 -2.06
N GLY A 307 -13.11 16.70 -1.87
CA GLY A 307 -12.64 17.69 -2.82
C GLY A 307 -13.29 19.07 -2.70
N HIS A 308 -13.82 19.46 -1.54
CA HIS A 308 -14.34 20.82 -1.35
C HIS A 308 -13.31 21.90 -1.71
N VAL A 309 -13.70 22.86 -2.57
CA VAL A 309 -12.83 23.95 -3.02
C VAL A 309 -12.84 25.12 -2.02
N PHE A 310 -11.83 25.17 -1.15
CA PHE A 310 -11.73 26.23 -0.13
C PHE A 310 -11.46 27.63 -0.73
N THR A 311 -12.32 28.59 -0.38
CA THR A 311 -12.16 30.01 -0.75
C THR A 311 -11.39 30.82 0.29
N LYS A 312 -11.46 30.40 1.57
CA LYS A 312 -10.71 31.02 2.66
C LYS A 312 -9.24 30.67 2.56
N GLU A 313 -8.37 31.67 2.61
CA GLU A 313 -6.93 31.49 2.37
C GLU A 313 -6.28 30.52 3.36
N GLU A 314 -6.62 30.60 4.65
CA GLU A 314 -6.04 29.76 5.70
C GLU A 314 -6.33 28.27 5.48
N LEU A 315 -7.60 27.92 5.22
CA LEU A 315 -8.01 26.55 4.92
C LEU A 315 -7.40 26.06 3.60
N ARG A 316 -7.38 26.93 2.59
CA ARG A 316 -6.80 26.63 1.29
C ARG A 316 -5.31 26.31 1.40
N VAL A 317 -4.53 27.16 2.06
CA VAL A 317 -3.09 26.95 2.28
C VAL A 317 -2.85 25.70 3.10
N TYR A 318 -3.68 25.43 4.11
CA TYR A 318 -3.56 24.21 4.93
C TYR A 318 -3.80 22.95 4.10
N PHE A 319 -4.93 22.85 3.40
CA PHE A 319 -5.31 21.64 2.66
C PHE A 319 -4.51 21.45 1.36
N GLU A 320 -4.08 22.52 0.67
CA GLU A 320 -3.20 22.41 -0.52
C GLU A 320 -1.83 21.77 -0.20
N GLN A 321 -1.41 21.73 1.06
CA GLN A 321 -0.19 21.04 1.50
C GLN A 321 -0.40 19.55 1.81
N LYS A 322 -1.66 19.11 1.88
CA LYS A 322 -2.03 17.72 2.20
C LYS A 322 -1.97 16.87 0.95
N SER A 323 -1.18 15.80 1.00
CA SER A 323 -0.98 14.92 -0.17
C SER A 323 -2.25 14.15 -0.57
N TRP A 324 -3.22 14.05 0.33
CA TRP A 324 -4.50 13.40 0.13
C TRP A 324 -5.63 14.33 -0.34
N TYR A 325 -5.43 15.65 -0.34
CA TYR A 325 -6.46 16.61 -0.72
C TYR A 325 -6.40 16.93 -2.23
N PHE A 326 -7.52 16.68 -2.91
CA PHE A 326 -7.68 16.97 -4.33
C PHE A 326 -8.99 17.73 -4.55
N PRO A 327 -8.96 19.04 -4.87
CA PRO A 327 -10.18 19.82 -5.07
C PRO A 327 -10.96 19.34 -6.30
N ASP A 328 -12.26 19.13 -6.13
CA ASP A 328 -13.24 18.74 -7.14
C ASP A 328 -14.28 19.86 -7.32
N ALA A 329 -14.34 20.42 -8.53
CA ALA A 329 -15.27 21.48 -8.89
C ALA A 329 -16.74 21.00 -8.92
N ALA A 330 -16.95 19.69 -9.10
CA ALA A 330 -18.27 19.08 -9.19
C ALA A 330 -18.86 18.71 -7.82
N TYR A 331 -18.04 18.72 -6.76
CA TYR A 331 -18.51 18.41 -5.42
C TYR A 331 -19.45 19.50 -4.90
N THR A 332 -20.59 19.07 -4.36
CA THR A 332 -21.71 19.94 -3.92
C THR A 332 -21.93 19.91 -2.41
N ASP A 333 -20.89 19.60 -1.63
CA ASP A 333 -20.95 19.52 -0.15
C ASP A 333 -21.97 18.49 0.37
N THR A 334 -22.22 17.44 -0.41
CA THR A 334 -23.07 16.32 0.02
C THR A 334 -22.30 15.45 1.01
N LEU A 335 -22.90 15.18 2.17
CA LEU A 335 -22.30 14.38 3.25
C LEU A 335 -23.12 13.11 3.52
N SER A 336 -22.45 12.04 3.92
CA SER A 336 -23.12 10.85 4.45
C SER A 336 -23.81 11.15 5.80
N PRO A 337 -24.73 10.29 6.27
CA PRO A 337 -25.33 10.44 7.60
C PRO A 337 -24.31 10.41 8.75
N ILE A 338 -23.18 9.72 8.58
CA ILE A 338 -22.10 9.63 9.57
C ILE A 338 -21.33 10.95 9.61
N GLU A 339 -20.92 11.45 8.45
CA GLU A 339 -20.18 12.70 8.32
C GLU A 339 -21.01 13.89 8.78
N LYS A 340 -22.30 13.93 8.43
CA LYS A 340 -23.22 14.95 8.93
C LYS A 340 -23.27 14.96 10.46
N TYR A 341 -23.43 13.78 11.07
CA TYR A 341 -23.39 13.64 12.53
C TYR A 341 -22.05 14.16 13.11
N ASN A 342 -20.93 13.81 12.50
CA ASN A 342 -19.60 14.22 12.97
C ASN A 342 -19.36 15.73 12.80
N VAL A 343 -19.78 16.32 11.68
CA VAL A 343 -19.74 17.77 11.44
C VAL A 343 -20.56 18.52 12.49
N ASP A 344 -21.77 18.03 12.80
CA ASP A 344 -22.65 18.63 13.81
C ASP A 344 -22.05 18.52 15.22
N LEU A 345 -21.45 17.37 15.55
CA LEU A 345 -20.75 17.15 16.82
C LEU A 345 -19.57 18.12 16.99
N ILE A 346 -18.68 18.21 16.00
CA ILE A 346 -17.51 19.10 16.03
C ILE A 346 -17.96 20.56 16.10
N LYS A 347 -18.98 20.95 15.33
CA LYS A 347 -19.53 22.31 15.34
C LYS A 347 -20.11 22.68 16.70
N SER A 348 -20.83 21.78 17.35
CA SER A 348 -21.36 21.99 18.70
C SER A 348 -20.23 22.22 19.72
N ARG A 349 -19.13 21.48 19.58
CA ARG A 349 -17.93 21.67 20.41
C ARG A 349 -17.25 23.02 20.14
N GLU A 350 -17.12 23.45 18.89
CA GLU A 350 -16.60 24.79 18.55
C GLU A 350 -17.42 25.90 19.20
N GLU A 351 -18.75 25.78 19.17
CA GLU A 351 -19.67 26.76 19.76
C GLU A 351 -19.53 26.81 21.29
N SER A 352 -19.25 25.68 21.95
CA SER A 352 -19.00 25.64 23.40
C SER A 352 -17.68 26.30 23.84
N LEU A 353 -16.77 26.57 22.91
CA LEU A 353 -15.45 27.16 23.18
C LEU A 353 -15.35 28.64 22.79
N LYS A 354 -16.36 29.18 22.12
CA LYS A 354 -16.49 30.60 21.77
C LYS A 354 -17.22 31.35 22.88
#